data_AF-A0A9E5N9M8-F1
#
_entry.id   AF-A0A9E5N9M8-F1
#
_cell.length_a   1.000
_cell.length_b   1.000
_cell.length_c   1.000
_cell.angle_alpha   90.00
_cell.angle_beta   90.00
_cell.angle_gamma   90.00
#
_symmetry.space_group_name_H-M   'P 1'
#
loop_
_entity.id
_entity.type
_entity.pdbx_description
1 polymer ?
#
loop_
_entity_poly.entity_id
_entity_poly.type
_entity_poly.pdbx_seq_one_letter_code
_entity_poly.pdbx_strand_id
1 'polypeptide(L)' 'LRVIFIGLNPAHKPFDNKLVRQAFNYSVDQEAIIKHIQEDQAYPLKGLLGPQMFGYDADIKNYPYDPEKAKQLLA' A
#
# COMPACT_ATOMS: atom_id res chain seq x y z
N LEU A 1 18.91 -1.60 -3.42
CA LEU A 1 17.48 -1.19 -3.40
C LEU A 1 16.85 -1.72 -2.11
N ARG A 2 16.12 -0.90 -1.34
CA ARG A 2 15.38 -1.35 -0.16
C ARG A 2 13.89 -1.20 -0.42
N VAL A 3 13.09 -2.20 -0.06
CA VAL A 3 11.63 -2.13 -0.10
C VAL A 3 11.12 -1.97 1.33
N ILE A 4 10.21 -1.01 1.54
CA ILE A 4 9.53 -0.80 2.81
C ILE A 4 8.06 -1.12 2.57
N PHE A 5 7.49 -2.01 3.38
CA PHE A 5 6.10 -2.43 3.27
C PHE A 5 5.51 -2.70 4.67
N ILE A 6 4.19 -2.73 4.74
CA ILE A 6 3.44 -3.08 5.95
C ILE A 6 2.82 -4.45 5.73
N GLY A 7 3.16 -5.41 6.60
CA GLY A 7 2.53 -6.73 6.61
C GLY A 7 1.22 -6.71 7.41
N LEU A 8 0.12 -7.15 6.79
CA LEU A 8 -1.17 -7.37 7.47
C LEU A 8 -1.37 -8.86 7.65
N ASN A 9 -1.52 -9.35 8.89
CA ASN A 9 -1.62 -10.77 9.18
C ASN A 9 -3.06 -11.30 8.95
N PRO A 10 -3.31 -12.10 7.89
CA PRO A 10 -4.66 -12.57 7.58
C PRO A 10 -5.15 -13.68 8.52
N ALA A 11 -4.32 -14.20 9.42
CA ALA A 11 -4.73 -15.20 10.40
C ALA A 11 -5.39 -14.59 11.66
N HIS A 12 -5.39 -13.26 11.81
CA HIS A 12 -5.91 -12.58 12.99
C HIS A 12 -6.92 -11.49 12.63
N LYS A 13 -8.01 -11.41 13.41
CA LYS A 13 -8.99 -10.32 13.32
C LYS A 13 -8.35 -8.96 13.64
N PRO A 14 -8.72 -7.86 12.94
CA PRO A 14 -9.72 -7.78 11.87
C PRO A 14 -9.14 -8.01 10.45
N PHE A 15 -7.84 -8.34 10.33
CA PHE A 15 -7.15 -8.46 9.06
C PHE A 15 -7.38 -9.79 8.33
N ASP A 16 -8.08 -10.74 8.95
CA ASP A 16 -8.65 -11.92 8.29
C ASP A 16 -9.63 -11.53 7.17
N ASN A 17 -10.37 -10.43 7.37
CA ASN A 17 -11.24 -9.87 6.36
C ASN A 17 -10.45 -9.14 5.24
N LYS A 18 -10.63 -9.60 3.99
CA LYS A 18 -10.02 -8.97 2.80
C LYS A 18 -10.41 -7.50 2.65
N LEU A 19 -11.65 -7.14 2.94
CA LEU A 19 -12.15 -5.77 2.81
C LEU A 19 -11.44 -4.82 3.80
N VAL A 20 -11.14 -5.29 5.02
CA VAL A 20 -10.35 -4.53 6.00
C VAL A 20 -8.93 -4.28 5.49
N ARG A 21 -8.30 -5.30 4.88
CA ARG A 21 -6.97 -5.12 4.27
C ARG A 21 -7.00 -4.15 3.09
N GLN A 22 -8.04 -4.18 2.27
CA GLN A 22 -8.22 -3.24 1.17
C GLN A 22 -8.48 -1.82 1.67
N ALA A 23 -9.34 -1.65 2.68
CA ALA A 23 -9.60 -0.37 3.34
C ALA A 23 -8.30 0.25 3.87
N PHE A 24 -7.45 -0.55 4.53
CA PHE A 24 -6.14 -0.11 5.00
C PHE A 24 -5.28 0.44 3.84
N ASN A 25 -5.22 -0.25 2.70
CA ASN A 25 -4.46 0.23 1.55
C ASN A 25 -4.96 1.57 1.00
N TYR A 26 -6.29 1.75 0.90
CA TYR A 26 -6.87 3.03 0.46
C TYR A 26 -6.69 4.17 1.48
N SER A 27 -6.52 3.86 2.77
CA SER A 27 -6.36 4.87 3.82
C SER A 27 -4.95 5.45 3.97
N VAL A 28 -3.94 4.87 3.30
CA VAL A 28 -2.54 5.26 3.47
C VAL A 28 -2.12 6.25 2.39
N ASP A 29 -1.73 7.45 2.81
CA ASP A 29 -1.14 8.46 1.92
C ASP A 29 0.36 8.18 1.73
N GLN A 30 0.70 7.46 0.66
CA GLN A 30 2.08 7.10 0.34
C GLN A 30 2.93 8.33 -0.01
N GLU A 31 2.35 9.34 -0.66
CA GLU A 31 3.05 10.56 -1.08
C GLU A 31 3.41 11.41 0.14
N ALA A 32 2.49 11.56 1.10
CA ALA A 32 2.77 12.26 2.36
C ALA A 32 3.88 11.56 3.16
N ILE A 33 3.90 10.22 3.19
CA ILE A 33 4.98 9.45 3.84
C ILE A 33 6.32 9.69 3.15
N ILE A 34 6.36 9.62 1.81
CA ILE A 34 7.58 9.85 1.04
C ILE A 34 8.12 11.27 1.30
N LYS A 35 7.25 12.27 1.27
CA LYS A 35 7.63 13.65 1.48
C LYS A 35 8.11 13.95 2.90
N HIS A 36 7.34 13.53 3.90
CA HIS A 36 7.56 13.97 5.28
C HIS A 36 8.39 13.01 6.14
N ILE A 37 8.43 11.72 5.80
CA ILE A 37 9.18 10.70 6.56
C ILE A 37 10.46 10.31 5.81
N GLN A 38 10.40 10.19 4.48
CA GLN A 38 11.56 9.83 3.66
C GLN A 38 12.29 11.03 3.06
N GLU A 39 11.85 12.26 3.33
CA GLU A 39 12.47 13.51 2.84
C GLU A 39 12.69 13.50 1.31
N ASP A 40 11.67 13.02 0.57
CA ASP A 40 11.68 12.86 -0.89
C ASP A 40 12.78 11.93 -1.44
N GLN A 41 13.41 11.11 -0.59
CA GLN A 41 14.46 10.14 -0.98
C GLN A 41 13.91 8.75 -1.37
N ALA A 42 12.61 8.62 -1.53
CA ALA A 42 11.93 7.38 -1.91
C ALA A 42 10.98 7.62 -3.09
N TYR A 43 10.58 6.53 -3.75
CA TYR A 43 9.58 6.56 -4.81
C TYR A 43 8.49 5.51 -4.54
N PRO A 44 7.25 5.75 -4.98
CA PRO A 44 6.14 4.85 -4.71
C PRO A 44 6.31 3.54 -5.47
N LEU A 45 5.83 2.45 -4.88
CA LEU A 45 5.75 1.13 -5.50
C LEU A 45 4.29 0.69 -5.62
N LYS A 46 3.92 0.09 -6.75
CA LYS A 46 2.59 -0.50 -6.98
C LYS A 46 2.46 -1.92 -6.41
N GLY A 47 3.56 -2.49 -5.93
CA GLY A 47 3.66 -3.84 -5.38
C GLY A 47 5.00 -4.04 -4.67
N LEU A 48 5.32 -5.29 -4.31
CA LEU A 48 6.60 -5.61 -3.66
C LEU A 48 7.80 -5.44 -4.59
N LEU A 49 7.59 -5.57 -5.90
CA LEU A 49 8.63 -5.45 -6.89
C LEU A 49 8.66 -4.05 -7.53
N GLY A 50 9.84 -3.46 -7.63
CA GLY A 50 10.11 -2.23 -8.36
C GLY A 50 10.79 -2.51 -9.70
N PRO A 51 10.91 -1.49 -10.58
CA PRO A 51 11.29 -1.66 -11.98
C PRO A 51 12.64 -2.34 -12.25
N GLN A 52 13.56 -2.29 -11.28
CA GLN A 52 14.89 -2.89 -11.39
C GLN A 52 14.95 -4.35 -10.92
N MET A 53 13.85 -4.90 -10.41
CA MET A 53 13.81 -6.25 -9.87
C MET A 53 13.21 -7.23 -10.87
N PHE A 54 13.80 -8.42 -10.96
CA PHE A 54 13.33 -9.49 -11.84
C PHE A 54 11.88 -9.87 -11.49
N GLY A 55 11.02 -10.01 -12.51
CA GLY A 55 9.60 -10.29 -12.33
C GLY A 55 8.72 -9.07 -12.05
N TYR A 56 9.25 -7.85 -12.18
CA TYR A 56 8.44 -6.63 -12.14
C TYR A 56 7.38 -6.63 -13.25
N ASP A 57 6.14 -6.32 -12.87
CA ASP A 57 5.01 -6.14 -13.77
C ASP A 57 4.51 -4.69 -13.67
N ALA A 58 4.61 -3.96 -14.78
CA ALA A 58 4.22 -2.54 -14.86
C ALA A 58 2.70 -2.33 -14.86
N ASP A 59 1.94 -3.36 -15.22
CA ASP A 59 0.48 -3.33 -15.38
C ASP A 59 -0.27 -3.53 -14.06
N ILE A 60 0.44 -3.88 -12.98
CA ILE A 60 -0.13 -3.95 -11.63
C ILE A 60 -0.72 -2.58 -11.26
N LYS A 61 -1.99 -2.58 -10.87
CA LYS A 61 -2.69 -1.38 -10.41
C LYS A 61 -2.45 -1.16 -8.93
N ASN A 62 -2.07 0.07 -8.57
CA ASN A 62 -1.92 0.48 -7.18
C ASN A 62 -3.28 0.76 -6.52
N TYR A 63 -3.31 0.77 -5.19
CA TYR A 63 -4.38 1.36 -4.40
C TYR A 63 -4.11 2.87 -4.26
N PRO A 64 -4.89 3.76 -4.89
CA PRO A 64 -4.75 5.19 -4.66
C PRO A 64 -5.14 5.55 -3.22
N TYR A 65 -4.64 6.68 -2.73
CA TYR A 65 -5.10 7.26 -1.47
C TYR A 65 -6.55 7.76 -1.64
N ASP A 66 -7.49 7.08 -0.97
CA ASP A 66 -8.92 7.37 -1.00
C ASP A 66 -9.57 6.99 0.36
N PRO A 67 -9.51 7.90 1.35
CA PRO A 67 -10.09 7.67 2.67
C PRO A 67 -11.60 7.40 2.65
N GLU A 68 -12.33 7.94 1.67
CA GLU A 68 -13.79 7.74 1.58
C GLU A 68 -14.10 6.32 1.14
N LYS A 69 -13.40 5.81 0.13
CA LYS A 69 -13.49 4.40 -0.25
C LYS A 69 -13.02 3.47 0.86
N ALA A 70 -12.00 3.83 1.62
CA ALA A 70 -11.58 3.07 2.79
C ALA A 70 -12.71 2.92 3.81
N LYS A 71 -13.41 4.01 4.14
CA LYS A 71 -14.58 3.98 5.04
C LYS A 71 -15.71 3.14 4.47
N GLN A 72 -16.01 3.27 3.17
CA GLN A 72 -17.06 2.48 2.51
C GLN A 72 -16.80 0.96 2.59
N LEU A 73 -15.54 0.53 2.53
CA LEU A 73 -15.15 -0.88 2.65
C LEU A 73 -15.26 -1.42 4.09
N LEU A 74 -15.39 -0.54 5.08
CA LEU A 74 -15.55 -0.89 6.50
C LEU A 74 -17.00 -0.79 7.00
N ALA A 75 -17.91 -0.25 6.17
CA ALA A 75 -19.32 -0.03 6.49
C ALA A 75 -20.14 -1.33 6.51
#